data_AF-A0A537YWA6-F1
#
_entry.id   AF-A0A537YWA6-F1
#
_cell.length_a   1.000
_cell.length_b   1.000
_cell.length_c   1.000
_cell.angle_alpha   90.00
_cell.angle_beta   90.00
_cell.angle_gamma   90.00
#
_symmetry.space_group_name_H-M   'P 1'
#
loop_
_entity.id
_entity.type
_entity.pdbx_description
1 polymer ?
#
loop_
_entity_poly.entity_id
_entity_poly.type
_entity_poly.pdbx_seq_one_letter_code
_entity_poly.pdbx_strand_id
1 'polypeptide(L)'
;MPTMTCDEVRELLPEHLLGSLEGPEDLEVRRHLRGCSTCREERMKLEDGVAALSRAVHDQEPPADLRGRVLRTLDEEWQDAGRPLATAQRGRDRSPWRAVAAAAVVVLIAGSVAYGSTQAHRASVASADATSYTSLLASLGGKEFSIGQLHPTSGSSFDGRVLVYEGDASKGWSSWAIVFVKAPGYTGDATATLIGTDGQALALPPLRVTDGEAHTWLVTGADLSGYDRLTITTPDGNVVATGAIHPA
;
A
#
# COMPACT_ATOMS: atom_id res chain seq x y z
N MET A 1 21.96 -5.06 -25.62
CA MET A 1 20.60 -5.13 -25.02
C MET A 1 20.61 -4.16 -23.86
N PRO A 2 19.71 -3.17 -23.81
CA PRO A 2 19.71 -2.23 -22.71
C PRO A 2 19.38 -3.02 -21.44
N THR A 3 20.29 -2.96 -20.48
CA THR A 3 20.07 -3.46 -19.13
C THR A 3 19.32 -2.38 -18.37
N MET A 4 18.15 -2.70 -17.80
CA MET A 4 17.46 -1.80 -16.87
C MET A 4 18.45 -1.22 -15.85
N THR A 5 18.35 0.08 -15.65
CA THR A 5 19.15 0.84 -14.70
C THR A 5 18.70 0.56 -13.27
N CYS A 6 19.53 0.92 -12.29
CA CYS A 6 19.16 0.76 -10.87
C CYS A 6 17.95 1.63 -10.50
N ASP A 7 17.78 2.80 -11.13
CA ASP A 7 16.69 3.73 -10.83
C ASP A 7 15.36 3.16 -11.35
N GLU A 8 15.32 2.70 -12.60
CA GLU A 8 14.15 2.00 -13.18
C GLU A 8 13.75 0.77 -12.34
N VAL A 9 14.73 -0.01 -11.86
CA VAL A 9 14.44 -1.17 -11.01
C VAL A 9 13.88 -0.73 -9.66
N ARG A 10 14.39 0.33 -9.04
CA ARG A 10 13.87 0.82 -7.74
C ARG A 10 12.42 1.29 -7.85
N GLU A 11 12.05 1.91 -8.96
CA GLU A 11 10.66 2.32 -9.21
C GLU A 11 9.72 1.13 -9.33
N LEU A 12 10.19 0.01 -9.91
CA LEU A 12 9.40 -1.21 -10.12
C LEU A 12 9.48 -2.23 -8.97
N LEU A 13 10.29 -1.98 -7.93
CA LEU A 13 10.45 -2.89 -6.80
C LEU A 13 9.15 -3.13 -6.02
N PRO A 14 8.29 -2.11 -5.74
CA PRO A 14 7.02 -2.33 -5.06
C PRO A 14 6.09 -3.28 -5.83
N GLU A 15 5.92 -3.08 -7.12
CA GLU A 15 5.07 -3.90 -7.99
C GLU A 15 5.64 -5.31 -8.15
N HIS A 16 6.96 -5.43 -8.25
CA HIS A 16 7.65 -6.72 -8.25
C HIS A 16 7.42 -7.49 -6.93
N LEU A 17 7.49 -6.80 -5.78
CA LEU A 17 7.27 -7.40 -4.46
C LEU A 17 5.83 -7.83 -4.23
N LEU A 18 4.86 -7.06 -4.72
CA LEU A 18 3.44 -7.36 -4.63
C LEU A 18 2.96 -8.35 -5.70
N GLY A 19 3.85 -8.74 -6.63
CA GLY A 19 3.52 -9.66 -7.73
C GLY A 19 2.57 -9.06 -8.77
N SER A 20 2.45 -7.72 -8.84
CA SER A 20 1.55 -7.01 -9.76
C SER A 20 2.21 -6.60 -11.08
N LEU A 21 3.53 -6.82 -11.21
CA LEU A 21 4.30 -6.46 -12.40
C LEU A 21 4.12 -7.47 -13.54
N GLU A 22 4.00 -7.00 -14.78
CA GLU A 22 3.76 -7.87 -15.94
C GLU A 22 5.02 -8.64 -16.38
N GLY A 23 4.81 -9.80 -16.99
CA GLY A 23 5.85 -10.80 -17.28
C GLY A 23 7.18 -10.30 -17.90
N PRO A 24 7.19 -9.45 -18.94
CA PRO A 24 8.45 -8.99 -19.53
C PRO A 24 9.25 -8.10 -18.58
N GLU A 25 8.60 -7.16 -17.89
CA GLU A 25 9.23 -6.21 -16.97
C GLU A 25 9.73 -6.91 -15.69
N ASP A 26 8.93 -7.83 -15.16
CA ASP A 26 9.29 -8.65 -14.00
C ASP A 26 10.49 -9.59 -14.29
N LEU A 27 10.62 -10.08 -15.53
CA LEU A 27 11.81 -10.80 -15.98
C LEU A 27 13.07 -9.91 -16.01
N GLU A 28 12.93 -8.63 -16.37
CA GLU A 28 14.03 -7.67 -16.41
C GLU A 28 14.49 -7.31 -14.99
N VAL A 29 13.55 -7.01 -14.10
CA VAL A 29 13.79 -6.75 -12.68
C VAL A 29 14.50 -7.94 -12.02
N ARG A 30 13.99 -9.17 -12.17
CA ARG A 30 14.63 -10.38 -11.63
C ARG A 30 16.05 -10.62 -12.17
N ARG A 31 16.30 -10.27 -13.43
CA ARG A 31 17.63 -10.38 -14.04
C ARG A 31 18.58 -9.35 -13.45
N HIS A 32 18.13 -8.11 -13.23
CA HIS A 32 18.93 -7.08 -12.57
C HIS A 32 19.25 -7.44 -11.12
N LEU A 33 18.27 -7.94 -10.36
CA LEU A 33 18.43 -8.35 -8.96
C LEU A 33 19.46 -9.47 -8.77
N ARG A 34 19.69 -10.32 -9.78
CA ARG A 34 20.78 -11.31 -9.74
C ARG A 34 22.17 -10.66 -9.77
N GLY A 35 22.31 -9.52 -10.46
CA GLY A 35 23.59 -8.83 -10.65
C GLY A 35 23.88 -7.69 -9.68
N CYS A 36 22.87 -7.08 -9.07
CA CYS A 36 23.03 -5.85 -8.28
C CYS A 36 22.75 -6.08 -6.78
N SER A 37 23.75 -5.91 -5.92
CA SER A 37 23.59 -6.02 -4.46
C SER A 37 22.77 -4.88 -3.87
N THR A 38 22.97 -3.64 -4.35
CA THR A 38 22.25 -2.47 -3.84
C THR A 38 20.75 -2.60 -4.07
N CYS A 39 20.30 -3.02 -5.26
CA CYS A 39 18.87 -3.24 -5.51
C CYS A 39 18.31 -4.43 -4.71
N ARG A 40 19.13 -5.43 -4.36
CA ARG A 40 18.71 -6.50 -3.43
C ARG A 40 18.53 -5.98 -2.01
N GLU A 41 19.40 -5.11 -1.54
CA GLU A 41 19.28 -4.45 -0.22
C GLU A 41 18.02 -3.59 -0.15
N GLU A 42 17.74 -2.78 -1.16
CA GLU A 42 16.51 -1.99 -1.23
C GLU A 42 15.25 -2.87 -1.24
N ARG A 43 15.27 -3.97 -1.99
CA ARG A 43 14.20 -4.97 -1.99
C ARG A 43 13.97 -5.55 -0.58
N MET A 44 15.04 -5.90 0.14
CA MET A 44 14.92 -6.44 1.51
C MET A 44 14.32 -5.42 2.48
N LYS A 45 14.70 -4.13 2.38
CA LYS A 45 14.10 -3.06 3.21
C LYS A 45 12.60 -2.92 2.97
N LEU A 46 12.17 -3.03 1.71
CA LEU A 46 10.75 -3.00 1.35
C LEU A 46 10.02 -4.26 1.86
N GLU A 47 10.63 -5.45 1.75
CA GLU A 47 10.08 -6.69 2.33
C GLU A 47 9.87 -6.60 3.84
N ASP A 48 10.83 -6.02 4.58
CA ASP A 48 10.71 -5.82 6.02
C ASP A 48 9.54 -4.89 6.37
N GLY A 49 9.34 -3.82 5.57
CA GLY A 49 8.20 -2.92 5.71
C GLY A 49 6.85 -3.61 5.47
N VAL A 50 6.74 -4.42 4.41
CA VAL A 50 5.54 -5.22 4.11
C VAL A 50 5.28 -6.25 5.21
N ALA A 51 6.31 -6.91 5.71
CA ALA A 51 6.19 -7.89 6.79
C ALA A 51 5.78 -7.22 8.11
N ALA A 52 6.28 -6.01 8.39
CA ALA A 52 5.86 -5.21 9.54
C ALA A 52 4.37 -4.83 9.42
N LEU A 53 3.92 -4.38 8.26
CA LEU A 53 2.51 -4.10 7.96
C LEU A 53 1.63 -5.35 8.06
N SER A 54 2.10 -6.51 7.60
CA SER A 54 1.33 -7.76 7.69
C SER A 54 1.17 -8.26 9.13
N ARG A 55 2.25 -8.23 9.93
CA ARG A 55 2.23 -8.56 11.36
C ARG A 55 1.44 -7.57 12.19
N ALA A 56 1.44 -6.33 11.75
CA ALA A 56 0.46 -5.38 12.16
C ALA A 56 -0.92 -6.00 11.81
N VAL A 57 -1.38 -5.93 10.56
CA VAL A 57 -2.77 -6.18 10.16
C VAL A 57 -3.38 -7.51 10.65
N HIS A 58 -2.58 -8.54 10.92
CA HIS A 58 -3.04 -9.83 11.42
C HIS A 58 -2.57 -10.12 12.85
N ASP A 59 -3.40 -9.83 13.85
CA ASP A 59 -3.22 -10.27 15.26
C ASP A 59 -3.89 -11.64 15.53
N GLN A 60 -4.20 -12.40 14.47
CA GLN A 60 -4.81 -13.73 14.61
C GLN A 60 -3.75 -14.82 14.57
N GLU A 61 -3.65 -15.58 15.66
CA GLU A 61 -2.83 -16.79 15.73
C GLU A 61 -3.22 -17.72 14.56
N PRO A 62 -2.29 -18.06 13.65
CA PRO A 62 -2.61 -18.89 12.52
C PRO A 62 -3.14 -20.25 13.00
N PRO A 63 -4.12 -20.86 12.31
CA PRO A 63 -4.65 -22.17 12.68
C PRO A 63 -3.50 -23.17 12.87
N ALA A 64 -3.53 -23.96 13.96
CA ALA A 64 -2.43 -24.84 14.34
C ALA A 64 -2.01 -25.84 13.23
N ASP A 65 -2.92 -26.14 12.30
CA ASP A 65 -2.71 -27.04 11.17
C ASP A 65 -2.18 -26.34 9.90
N LEU A 66 -2.17 -25.00 9.83
CA LEU A 66 -1.70 -24.22 8.68
C LEU A 66 -0.25 -24.56 8.33
N ARG A 67 0.64 -24.64 9.32
CA ARG A 67 2.05 -25.00 9.11
C ARG A 67 2.16 -26.37 8.43
N GLY A 68 1.36 -27.34 8.86
CA GLY A 68 1.30 -28.67 8.26
C GLY A 68 0.78 -28.65 6.83
N ARG A 69 -0.26 -27.86 6.55
CA ARG A 69 -0.81 -27.70 5.20
C ARG A 69 0.20 -27.06 4.24
N VAL A 70 0.85 -25.97 4.66
CA VAL A 70 1.86 -25.27 3.84
C VAL A 70 3.06 -26.17 3.55
N LEU A 71 3.60 -26.86 4.56
CA LEU A 71 4.72 -27.77 4.36
C LEU A 71 4.37 -28.93 3.42
N ARG A 72 3.13 -29.44 3.50
CA ARG A 72 2.65 -30.48 2.59
C ARG A 72 2.53 -29.96 1.15
N THR A 73 1.97 -28.77 0.94
CA THR A 73 1.87 -28.16 -0.40
C THR A 73 3.25 -27.89 -1.00
N LEU A 74 4.22 -27.42 -0.20
CA LEU A 74 5.60 -27.22 -0.68
C LEU A 74 6.29 -28.53 -1.04
N ASP A 75 6.06 -29.60 -0.27
CA ASP A 75 6.59 -30.93 -0.57
C ASP A 75 5.95 -31.52 -1.84
N GLU A 76 4.64 -31.33 -2.04
CA GLU A 76 3.92 -31.69 -3.26
C GLU A 76 4.47 -30.93 -4.49
N GLU A 77 4.66 -29.61 -4.40
CA GLU A 77 5.22 -28.80 -5.49
C GLU A 77 6.68 -29.15 -5.80
N TRP A 78 7.51 -29.43 -4.79
CA TRP A 78 8.89 -29.88 -4.99
C TRP A 78 8.96 -31.28 -5.62
N GLN A 79 8.01 -32.15 -5.32
CA GLN A 79 7.91 -33.46 -5.98
C GLN A 79 7.36 -33.36 -7.41
N ASP A 80 6.46 -32.42 -7.68
CA ASP A 80 5.95 -32.16 -9.02
C ASP A 80 6.96 -31.44 -9.93
N ALA A 81 7.89 -30.66 -9.38
CA ALA A 81 9.00 -30.04 -10.12
C ALA A 81 9.96 -31.06 -10.77
N GLY A 82 9.91 -32.33 -10.36
CA GLY A 82 10.66 -33.44 -10.97
C GLY A 82 9.94 -34.15 -12.12
N ARG A 83 8.70 -33.78 -12.44
CA ARG A 83 7.90 -34.46 -13.46
C ARG A 83 8.10 -33.80 -14.83
N PRO A 84 8.59 -34.50 -15.86
CA PRO A 84 8.78 -33.90 -17.17
C PRO A 84 7.43 -33.43 -17.72
N LEU A 85 7.32 -32.13 -17.96
CA LEU A 85 6.18 -31.51 -18.65
C LEU A 85 6.02 -32.21 -19.99
N ALA A 86 4.95 -33.01 -20.14
CA ALA A 86 4.56 -33.56 -21.42
C ALA A 86 4.33 -32.39 -22.39
N THR A 87 5.22 -32.26 -23.36
CA THR A 87 5.18 -31.24 -24.41
C THR A 87 3.92 -31.45 -25.25
N ALA A 88 2.85 -30.72 -24.95
CA ALA A 88 1.73 -30.57 -25.85
C ALA A 88 2.16 -29.66 -27.01
N GLN A 89 2.49 -30.27 -28.14
CA GLN A 89 2.70 -29.59 -29.42
C GLN A 89 1.44 -28.80 -29.78
N ARG A 90 1.45 -27.47 -29.62
CA ARG A 90 0.43 -26.60 -30.25
C ARG A 90 0.92 -26.21 -31.64
N GLY A 91 0.21 -26.77 -32.62
CA GLY A 91 0.38 -26.51 -34.04
C GLY A 91 0.33 -25.02 -34.35
N ARG A 92 1.23 -24.66 -35.27
CA ARG A 92 1.36 -23.36 -35.88
C ARG A 92 0.25 -23.19 -36.92
N ASP A 93 -0.60 -22.17 -36.76
CA ASP A 93 -1.32 -21.59 -37.89
C ASP A 93 -1.10 -20.08 -37.97
N ARG A 94 -0.41 -19.69 -39.05
CA ARG A 94 -0.18 -18.32 -39.47
C ARG A 94 -1.32 -17.93 -40.42
N SER A 95 -1.99 -16.81 -40.17
CA SER A 95 -2.76 -16.11 -41.21
C SER A 95 -2.24 -14.68 -41.39
N PRO A 96 -1.68 -14.33 -42.56
CA PRO A 96 -1.00 -13.05 -42.80
C PRO A 96 -1.95 -11.89 -43.20
N TRP A 97 -3.27 -12.00 -43.00
CA TRP A 97 -4.26 -11.02 -43.48
C TRP A 97 -4.86 -10.08 -42.43
N ARG A 98 -4.33 -10.05 -41.21
CA ARG A 98 -4.72 -9.06 -40.19
C ARG A 98 -3.80 -7.83 -40.10
N ALA A 99 -2.83 -7.70 -41.01
CA ALA A 99 -1.80 -6.66 -40.95
C ALA A 99 -2.12 -5.34 -41.69
N VAL A 100 -3.33 -5.13 -42.23
CA VAL A 100 -3.64 -3.93 -43.05
C VAL A 100 -4.61 -2.94 -42.39
N ALA A 101 -5.13 -3.21 -41.19
CA ALA A 101 -6.08 -2.30 -40.52
C ALA A 101 -5.48 -1.43 -39.39
N ALA A 102 -4.17 -1.45 -39.17
CA ALA A 102 -3.52 -0.77 -38.03
C ALA A 102 -2.79 0.55 -38.39
N ALA A 103 -2.77 0.97 -39.66
CA ALA A 103 -1.96 2.11 -40.10
C ALA A 103 -2.70 3.46 -40.21
N ALA A 104 -4.03 3.51 -40.04
CA ALA A 104 -4.80 4.76 -40.25
C ALA A 104 -5.23 5.49 -38.95
N VAL A 105 -5.12 4.87 -37.77
CA VAL A 105 -5.58 5.46 -36.49
C VAL A 105 -4.49 6.28 -35.80
N VAL A 106 -3.21 6.01 -36.07
CA VAL A 106 -2.08 6.68 -35.40
C VAL A 106 -1.91 8.14 -35.86
N VAL A 107 -2.32 8.48 -37.08
CA VAL A 107 -2.11 9.84 -37.63
C VAL A 107 -3.21 10.82 -37.22
N LEU A 108 -4.43 10.36 -36.88
CA LEU A 108 -5.51 11.26 -36.46
C LEU A 108 -5.48 11.60 -34.96
N ILE A 109 -4.81 10.80 -34.12
CA ILE A 109 -4.65 11.08 -32.68
C ILE A 109 -3.54 12.12 -32.43
N ALA A 110 -2.54 12.20 -33.30
CA ALA A 110 -1.43 13.14 -33.12
C ALA A 110 -1.80 14.62 -33.45
N GLY A 111 -2.85 14.85 -34.24
CA GLY A 111 -3.20 16.20 -34.72
C GLY A 111 -4.08 17.03 -33.78
N SER A 112 -4.88 16.41 -32.91
CA SER A 112 -5.85 17.11 -32.05
C SER A 112 -5.37 17.41 -30.64
N VAL A 113 -4.25 16.81 -30.21
CA VAL A 113 -3.69 16.98 -28.85
C VAL A 113 -2.93 18.31 -28.69
N ALA A 114 -2.53 18.96 -29.78
CA ALA A 114 -1.63 20.11 -29.71
C ALA A 114 -2.29 21.46 -29.29
N TYR A 115 -3.62 21.59 -29.30
CA TYR A 115 -4.29 22.88 -29.03
C TYR A 115 -5.44 22.85 -28.00
N GLY A 116 -5.83 21.69 -27.47
CA GLY A 116 -6.92 21.57 -26.48
C GLY A 116 -6.51 21.33 -25.02
N SER A 117 -5.20 21.23 -24.74
CA SER A 117 -4.65 20.66 -23.51
C SER A 117 -4.40 21.65 -22.37
N THR A 118 -4.95 22.87 -22.39
CA THR A 118 -4.81 23.78 -21.24
C THR A 118 -6.07 23.99 -20.42
N GLN A 119 -7.26 23.61 -20.93
CA GLN A 119 -8.49 23.60 -20.13
C GLN A 119 -8.96 22.20 -19.71
N ALA A 120 -8.69 21.15 -20.50
CA ALA A 120 -9.12 19.78 -20.17
C ALA A 120 -8.31 19.12 -19.03
N HIS A 121 -7.07 19.55 -18.79
CA HIS A 121 -6.20 18.95 -17.78
C HIS A 121 -6.69 19.16 -16.33
N ARG A 122 -7.39 20.27 -16.02
CA ARG A 122 -7.93 20.46 -14.66
C ARG A 122 -9.12 19.56 -14.37
N ALA A 123 -9.92 19.24 -15.39
CA ALA A 123 -11.07 18.34 -15.26
C ALA A 123 -10.68 16.86 -15.30
N SER A 124 -9.60 16.51 -16.02
CA SER A 124 -9.10 15.14 -16.10
C SER A 124 -8.30 14.72 -14.86
N VAL A 125 -7.58 15.64 -14.20
CA VAL A 125 -6.85 15.33 -12.96
C VAL A 125 -7.83 15.05 -11.82
N ALA A 126 -8.87 15.88 -11.66
CA ALA A 126 -9.90 15.65 -10.65
C ALA A 126 -10.72 14.35 -10.85
N SER A 127 -10.92 13.92 -12.10
CA SER A 127 -11.65 12.67 -12.40
C SER A 127 -10.76 11.42 -12.43
N ALA A 128 -9.47 11.56 -12.75
CA ALA A 128 -8.48 10.49 -12.63
C ALA A 128 -8.18 10.13 -11.16
N ASP A 129 -8.18 11.13 -10.27
CA ASP A 129 -7.99 10.91 -8.83
C ASP A 129 -9.14 10.08 -8.23
N ALA A 130 -10.39 10.45 -8.50
CA ALA A 130 -11.56 9.75 -7.99
C ALA A 130 -11.66 8.29 -8.48
N THR A 131 -11.29 8.02 -9.73
CA THR A 131 -11.33 6.66 -10.30
C THR A 131 -10.21 5.78 -9.74
N SER A 132 -9.01 6.33 -9.57
CA SER A 132 -7.88 5.61 -8.96
C SER A 132 -8.16 5.32 -7.48
N TYR A 133 -8.73 6.29 -6.77
CA TYR A 133 -9.13 6.18 -5.37
C TYR A 133 -10.20 5.11 -5.14
N THR A 134 -11.29 5.15 -5.91
CA THR A 134 -12.37 4.15 -5.84
C THR A 134 -11.91 2.75 -6.22
N SER A 135 -10.97 2.62 -7.17
CA SER A 135 -10.35 1.34 -7.54
C SER A 135 -9.51 0.75 -6.40
N LEU A 136 -8.75 1.59 -5.69
CA LEU A 136 -7.96 1.16 -4.51
C LEU A 136 -8.88 0.74 -3.36
N LEU A 137 -9.93 1.51 -3.06
CA LEU A 137 -10.93 1.16 -2.06
C LEU A 137 -11.63 -0.16 -2.39
N ALA A 138 -12.07 -0.34 -3.64
CA ALA A 138 -12.71 -1.56 -4.09
C ALA A 138 -11.78 -2.78 -3.98
N SER A 139 -10.49 -2.60 -4.27
CA SER A 139 -9.47 -3.67 -4.17
C SER A 139 -9.17 -4.05 -2.73
N LEU A 140 -9.23 -3.09 -1.80
CA LEU A 140 -9.01 -3.32 -0.37
C LEU A 140 -10.28 -3.76 0.36
N GLY A 141 -11.46 -3.67 -0.29
CA GLY A 141 -12.76 -4.01 0.30
C GLY A 141 -13.34 -2.92 1.20
N GLY A 142 -12.92 -1.67 0.99
CA GLY A 142 -13.19 -0.54 1.86
C GLY A 142 -14.27 0.37 1.33
N LYS A 143 -14.77 1.22 2.23
CA LYS A 143 -15.74 2.26 1.92
C LYS A 143 -15.08 3.61 1.71
N GLU A 144 -14.11 3.95 2.55
CA GLU A 144 -13.52 5.29 2.61
C GLU A 144 -12.12 5.29 3.23
N PHE A 145 -11.28 6.24 2.82
CA PHE A 145 -10.09 6.66 3.53
C PHE A 145 -10.28 8.06 4.10
N SER A 146 -9.79 8.27 5.32
CA SER A 146 -9.70 9.60 5.90
C SER A 146 -8.25 9.88 6.32
N ILE A 147 -7.80 11.10 6.10
CA ILE A 147 -6.43 11.53 6.39
C ILE A 147 -6.50 12.73 7.35
N GLY A 148 -5.59 12.76 8.31
CA GLY A 148 -5.42 13.90 9.21
C GLY A 148 -3.95 14.27 9.39
N GLN A 149 -3.68 15.56 9.54
CA GLN A 149 -2.37 16.07 9.94
C GLN A 149 -2.42 16.48 11.41
N LEU A 150 -1.51 15.91 12.20
CA LEU A 150 -1.31 16.27 13.60
C LEU A 150 -0.44 17.51 13.68
N HIS A 151 -0.79 18.42 14.57
CA HIS A 151 -0.02 19.62 14.85
C HIS A 151 0.38 19.62 16.33
N PRO A 152 1.59 20.09 16.66
CA PRO A 152 2.06 20.16 18.05
C PRO A 152 1.22 21.14 18.87
N THR A 153 0.92 20.77 20.11
CA THR A 153 0.41 21.70 21.11
C THR A 153 1.57 22.55 21.67
N SER A 154 1.29 23.74 22.23
CA SER A 154 2.30 24.64 22.80
C SER A 154 3.35 23.92 23.66
N GLY A 155 4.63 24.02 23.26
CA GLY A 155 5.77 23.42 23.99
C GLY A 155 6.12 21.98 23.60
N SER A 156 5.37 21.37 22.68
CA SER A 156 5.65 20.04 22.13
C SER A 156 6.34 20.11 20.76
N SER A 157 7.09 19.07 20.41
CA SER A 157 7.68 18.86 19.07
C SER A 157 6.95 17.78 18.26
N PHE A 158 5.83 17.24 18.75
CA PHE A 158 5.08 16.18 18.10
C PHE A 158 4.35 16.69 16.86
N ASP A 159 4.74 16.18 15.70
CA ASP A 159 4.12 16.38 14.38
C ASP A 159 3.85 15.01 13.76
N GLY A 160 2.86 14.89 12.87
CA GLY A 160 2.51 13.58 12.36
C GLY A 160 1.32 13.54 11.41
N ARG A 161 0.97 12.32 11.02
CA ARG A 161 -0.17 12.04 10.16
C ARG A 161 -0.92 10.82 10.64
N VAL A 162 -2.21 10.81 10.36
CA VAL A 162 -3.09 9.66 10.57
C VAL A 162 -3.77 9.29 9.27
N LEU A 163 -3.80 8.00 8.98
CA LEU A 163 -4.65 7.40 7.96
C LEU A 163 -5.66 6.51 8.65
N VAL A 164 -6.93 6.71 8.33
CA VAL A 164 -8.05 5.88 8.77
C VAL A 164 -8.66 5.24 7.55
N TYR A 165 -8.94 3.95 7.65
CA TYR A 165 -9.60 3.17 6.64
C TYR A 165 -10.88 2.57 7.21
N GLU A 166 -11.97 2.75 6.48
CA GLU A 166 -13.25 2.15 6.82
C GLU A 166 -13.47 0.87 6.00
N GLY A 167 -13.51 -0.26 6.70
CA GLY A 167 -13.81 -1.55 6.09
C GLY A 167 -15.31 -1.75 5.87
N ASP A 168 -15.70 -2.46 4.81
CA ASP A 168 -17.06 -2.95 4.67
C ASP A 168 -17.27 -4.20 5.54
N ALA A 169 -17.72 -4.00 6.78
CA ALA A 169 -18.00 -5.08 7.72
C ALA A 169 -19.02 -6.11 7.18
N SER A 170 -19.93 -5.71 6.28
CA SER A 170 -20.89 -6.63 5.65
C SER A 170 -20.22 -7.64 4.71
N LYS A 171 -19.03 -7.29 4.23
CA LYS A 171 -18.17 -8.13 3.38
C LYS A 171 -17.03 -8.78 4.18
N GLY A 172 -17.05 -8.67 5.51
CA GLY A 172 -16.03 -9.23 6.40
C GLY A 172 -14.73 -8.42 6.50
N TRP A 173 -14.70 -7.19 6.00
CA TRP A 173 -13.52 -6.31 6.10
C TRP A 173 -13.54 -5.52 7.40
N SER A 174 -12.39 -5.46 8.06
CA SER A 174 -12.20 -4.67 9.29
C SER A 174 -11.75 -3.25 8.96
N SER A 175 -12.13 -2.31 9.83
CA SER A 175 -11.59 -0.95 9.80
C SER A 175 -10.22 -0.92 10.46
N TRP A 176 -9.38 0.03 10.05
CA TRP A 176 -8.08 0.22 10.67
C TRP A 176 -7.64 1.67 10.68
N ALA A 177 -6.75 2.00 11.59
CA ALA A 177 -6.10 3.31 11.65
C ALA A 177 -4.60 3.13 11.86
N ILE A 178 -3.81 3.98 11.21
CA ILE A 178 -2.36 4.04 11.39
C ILE A 178 -1.94 5.49 11.63
N VAL A 179 -1.05 5.67 12.60
CA VAL A 179 -0.55 6.97 13.03
C VAL A 179 0.96 6.96 12.94
N PHE A 180 1.52 7.98 12.30
CA PHE A 180 2.95 8.23 12.19
C PHE A 180 3.30 9.55 12.87
N VAL A 181 4.35 9.55 13.67
CA VAL A 181 4.73 10.68 14.52
C VAL A 181 6.22 10.93 14.45
N LYS A 182 6.58 12.21 14.38
CA LYS A 182 7.92 12.73 14.65
C LYS A 182 7.85 13.60 15.89
N ALA A 183 8.74 13.36 16.84
CA ALA A 183 8.83 14.06 18.11
C ALA A 183 10.31 14.22 18.50
N PRO A 184 11.07 15.07 17.77
CA PRO A 184 12.48 15.26 18.03
C PRO A 184 12.69 15.75 19.48
N GLY A 185 13.64 15.11 20.17
CA GLY A 185 13.95 15.42 21.58
C GLY A 185 13.03 14.73 22.60
N TYR A 186 12.09 13.89 22.16
CA TYR A 186 11.27 13.06 23.04
C TYR A 186 11.62 11.58 22.88
N THR A 187 11.65 10.84 24.00
CA THR A 187 11.81 9.39 24.02
C THR A 187 10.97 8.84 25.17
N GLY A 188 10.14 7.84 24.88
CA GLY A 188 9.20 7.28 25.84
C GLY A 188 7.87 6.92 25.21
N ASP A 189 6.91 6.54 26.05
CA ASP A 189 5.59 6.15 25.62
C ASP A 189 4.68 7.38 25.42
N ALA A 190 3.71 7.24 24.55
CA ALA A 190 2.58 8.14 24.36
C ALA A 190 1.36 7.31 23.92
N THR A 191 0.19 7.93 23.90
CA THR A 191 -1.05 7.29 23.46
C THR A 191 -1.69 8.15 22.38
N ALA A 192 -1.98 7.54 21.23
CA ALA A 192 -2.79 8.14 20.19
C ALA A 192 -4.26 7.73 20.40
N THR A 193 -5.17 8.69 20.38
CA THR A 193 -6.59 8.46 20.64
C THR A 193 -7.43 9.13 19.57
N LEU A 194 -8.20 8.34 18.84
CA LEU A 194 -9.22 8.84 17.91
C LEU A 194 -10.41 9.35 18.73
N ILE A 195 -10.92 10.52 18.37
CA ILE A 195 -12.06 11.17 19.01
C ILE A 195 -13.20 11.27 18.01
N GLY A 196 -14.35 10.75 18.41
CA GLY A 196 -15.62 10.78 17.69
C GLY A 196 -16.32 12.12 17.82
N THR A 197 -17.10 12.47 16.80
CA THR A 197 -18.07 13.58 16.83
C THR A 197 -19.11 13.44 17.95
N ASP A 198 -19.43 12.20 18.31
CA ASP A 198 -20.34 11.82 19.41
C ASP A 198 -19.65 11.80 20.78
N GLY A 199 -18.36 12.12 20.84
CA GLY A 199 -17.56 12.12 22.06
C GLY A 199 -16.96 10.75 22.41
N GLN A 200 -17.14 9.71 21.57
CA GLN A 200 -16.43 8.45 21.77
C GLN A 200 -14.93 8.63 21.63
N ALA A 201 -14.17 7.83 22.35
CA ALA A 201 -12.72 7.83 22.30
C ALA A 201 -12.23 6.40 22.08
N LEU A 202 -11.41 6.22 21.04
CA LEU A 202 -10.80 4.95 20.71
C LEU A 202 -9.29 5.09 20.80
N ALA A 203 -8.72 4.55 21.88
CA ALA A 203 -7.28 4.53 22.08
C ALA A 203 -6.65 3.47 21.16
N LEU A 204 -5.59 3.88 20.47
CA LEU A 204 -4.72 2.96 19.73
C LEU A 204 -3.76 2.27 20.71
N PRO A 205 -3.11 1.17 20.30
CA PRO A 205 -2.00 0.59 21.04
C PRO A 205 -0.91 1.63 21.38
N PRO A 206 -0.13 1.40 22.45
CA PRO A 206 0.87 2.36 22.92
C PRO A 206 1.82 2.82 21.81
N LEU A 207 1.99 4.13 21.68
CA LEU A 207 2.91 4.77 20.75
C LEU A 207 4.28 4.89 21.42
N ARG A 208 5.24 4.05 21.01
CA ARG A 208 6.60 4.06 21.57
C ARG A 208 7.51 4.95 20.72
N VAL A 209 7.96 6.06 21.27
CA VAL A 209 8.87 6.99 20.59
C VAL A 209 10.31 6.60 20.83
N THR A 210 11.02 6.28 19.75
CA THR A 210 12.45 5.95 19.74
C THR A 210 13.14 6.83 18.71
N ASP A 211 14.27 7.45 19.07
CA ASP A 211 15.02 8.38 18.20
C ASP A 211 14.16 9.53 17.61
N GLY A 212 13.14 9.95 18.36
CA GLY A 212 12.23 11.02 17.94
C GLY A 212 11.26 10.62 16.82
N GLU A 213 11.07 9.32 16.55
CA GLU A 213 10.06 8.82 15.62
C GLU A 213 9.22 7.73 16.28
N ALA A 214 7.96 7.60 15.86
CA ALA A 214 7.06 6.57 16.34
C ALA A 214 5.95 6.26 15.34
N HIS A 215 5.40 5.06 15.44
CA HIS A 215 4.16 4.70 14.78
C HIS A 215 3.34 3.79 15.67
N THR A 216 2.02 3.85 15.51
CA THR A 216 1.08 2.90 16.12
C THR A 216 -0.08 2.70 15.17
N TRP A 217 -0.81 1.62 15.37
CA TRP A 217 -1.82 1.20 14.43
C TRP A 217 -2.82 0.27 15.13
N LEU A 218 -4.06 0.26 14.63
CA LEU A 218 -5.19 -0.46 15.23
C LEU A 218 -6.02 -1.10 14.12
N VAL A 219 -6.47 -2.33 14.34
CA VAL A 219 -7.52 -2.99 13.56
C VAL A 219 -8.73 -3.19 14.46
N THR A 220 -9.91 -2.90 13.96
CA THR A 220 -11.15 -3.03 14.74
C THR A 220 -12.33 -3.39 13.84
N GLY A 221 -13.28 -4.13 14.40
CA GLY A 221 -14.60 -4.33 13.79
C GLY A 221 -15.54 -3.13 13.97
N ALA A 222 -15.12 -2.11 14.72
CA ALA A 222 -15.89 -0.89 14.92
C ALA A 222 -15.95 -0.03 13.64
N ASP A 223 -17.02 0.72 13.52
CA ASP A 223 -17.14 1.78 12.52
C ASP A 223 -16.24 2.96 12.91
N LEU A 224 -15.38 3.38 11.98
CA LEU A 224 -14.45 4.49 12.19
C LEU A 224 -14.91 5.80 11.52
N SER A 225 -16.02 5.79 10.77
CA SER A 225 -16.51 6.96 10.02
C SER A 225 -16.84 8.17 10.89
N GLY A 226 -17.23 7.93 12.15
CA GLY A 226 -17.60 8.98 13.11
C GLY A 226 -16.43 9.69 13.80
N TYR A 227 -15.19 9.23 13.59
CA TYR A 227 -13.98 9.78 14.21
C TYR A 227 -13.35 10.88 13.35
N ASP A 228 -13.41 12.11 13.85
CA ASP A 228 -13.04 13.33 13.10
C ASP A 228 -11.76 13.99 13.62
N ARG A 229 -11.15 13.42 14.64
CA ARG A 229 -9.98 14.01 15.30
C ARG A 229 -9.09 12.95 15.92
N LEU A 230 -7.79 13.23 15.94
CA LEU A 230 -6.78 12.46 16.64
C LEU A 230 -6.09 13.35 17.67
N THR A 231 -5.85 12.80 18.86
CA THR A 231 -5.05 13.44 19.91
C THR A 231 -3.91 12.52 20.33
N ILE A 232 -2.75 13.10 20.64
CA ILE A 232 -1.62 12.38 21.26
C ILE A 232 -1.43 12.91 22.67
N THR A 233 -1.41 11.99 23.62
CA THR A 233 -1.24 12.29 25.04
C THR A 233 -0.04 11.54 25.60
N THR A 234 0.77 12.22 26.41
CA THR A 234 1.88 11.61 27.15
C THR A 234 1.38 10.95 28.44
N PRO A 235 2.19 10.08 29.10
CA PRO A 235 1.78 9.41 30.34
C PRO A 235 1.38 10.36 31.47
N ASP A 236 1.91 11.59 31.46
CA ASP A 236 1.58 12.65 32.42
C ASP A 236 0.20 13.28 32.18
N GLY A 237 -0.53 12.84 31.15
CA GLY A 237 -1.85 13.35 30.78
C GLY A 237 -1.82 14.60 29.89
N ASN A 238 -0.63 15.08 29.49
CA ASN A 238 -0.50 16.25 28.64
C ASN A 238 -0.77 15.90 27.17
N VAL A 239 -1.68 16.64 26.54
CA VAL A 239 -1.95 16.55 25.09
C VAL A 239 -0.84 17.28 24.34
N VAL A 240 -0.01 16.52 23.62
CA VAL A 240 1.19 17.00 22.93
C VAL A 240 0.99 17.25 21.44
N ALA A 241 -0.03 16.65 20.84
CA ALA A 241 -0.44 16.96 19.47
C ALA A 241 -1.93 16.70 19.25
N THR A 242 -2.51 17.41 18.29
CA THR A 242 -3.91 17.25 17.87
C THR A 242 -4.05 17.46 16.37
N GLY A 243 -4.98 16.77 15.73
CA GLY A 243 -5.22 16.88 14.29
C GLY A 243 -6.65 16.55 13.94
N ALA A 244 -7.23 17.30 13.00
CA ALA A 244 -8.51 16.97 12.40
C ALA A 244 -8.31 15.88 11.34
N ILE A 245 -9.29 14.99 11.22
CA ILE A 245 -9.35 13.90 10.26
C ILE A 245 -10.46 14.25 9.27
N HIS A 246 -10.13 14.23 7.98
CA HIS A 246 -11.08 14.53 6.92
C HIS A 246 -11.12 13.36 5.92
N PRO A 247 -12.30 13.06 5.35
CA PRO A 247 -12.40 12.16 4.20
C PRO A 247 -11.47 12.63 3.08
N ALA A 248 -10.81 11.69 2.41
CA ALA A 248 -9.89 11.98 1.30
C ALA A 248 -10.62 12.34 0.00
#